data_AF-A0A2X1PQE5-F1
#
_entry.id   AF-A0A2X1PQE5-F1
#
_cell.length_a   1.000
_cell.length_b   1.000
_cell.length_c   1.000
_cell.angle_alpha   90.00
_cell.angle_beta   90.00
_cell.angle_gamma   90.00
#
_symmetry.space_group_name_H-M   'P 1'
#
loop_
_entity.id
_entity.type
_entity.pdbx_description
1 polymer ?
#
loop_
_entity_poly.entity_id
_entity_poly.type
_entity_poly.pdbx_seq_one_letter_code
_entity_poly.pdbx_strand_id
1 'polypeptide(L)'
;MRNELGQEVLEAGPSIPVEILGLSGVPAAGDEVTVVRDEKKAREVALYRQGKFREVKLARQQKSKLENMFANMTEGEVHEVNIVLKADVQGSVEAISDSLLKLSTDEVKVKIIGSGVGGITETDATLAAASNAILVGFNVRADASARKVIEAESLDLRYYSVIYNLMTK
;
A
#
# COMPACT_ATOMS: atom_id res chain seq x y z
N MET A 1 1.20 -26.07 -0.91
CA MET A 1 1.99 -25.07 -0.14
C MET A 1 3.44 -25.20 -0.58
N ARG A 2 4.31 -24.22 -0.30
CA ARG A 2 5.76 -24.35 -0.54
C ARG A 2 6.56 -24.09 0.72
N ASN A 3 7.70 -24.75 0.87
CA ASN A 3 8.67 -24.48 1.94
C ASN A 3 9.65 -23.36 1.55
N GLU A 4 10.56 -23.02 2.45
CA GLU A 4 11.59 -21.99 2.27
C GLU A 4 12.57 -22.28 1.12
N LEU A 5 12.67 -23.53 0.67
CA LEU A 5 13.48 -23.95 -0.49
C LEU A 5 12.67 -23.92 -1.79
N GLY A 6 11.42 -23.48 -1.76
CA GLY A 6 10.52 -23.42 -2.92
C GLY A 6 9.96 -24.79 -3.35
N GLN A 7 10.13 -25.82 -2.52
CA GLN A 7 9.63 -27.17 -2.80
C GLN A 7 8.17 -27.29 -2.37
N GLU A 8 7.38 -28.06 -3.12
CA GLU A 8 5.98 -28.29 -2.79
C GLU A 8 5.86 -29.19 -1.55
N VAL A 9 5.00 -28.76 -0.61
CA VAL A 9 4.69 -29.50 0.61
C VAL A 9 3.18 -29.68 0.75
N LEU A 10 2.79 -30.87 1.21
CA LEU A 10 1.40 -31.28 1.43
C LEU A 10 0.92 -30.99 2.86
N GLU A 11 1.84 -31.01 3.83
CA GLU A 11 1.55 -30.82 5.24
C GLU A 11 2.52 -29.80 5.85
N ALA A 12 2.05 -29.06 6.85
CA ALA A 12 2.83 -28.07 7.59
C ALA A 12 2.76 -28.40 9.09
N GLY A 13 3.91 -28.75 9.68
CA GLY A 13 4.03 -28.99 11.12
C GLY A 13 4.12 -27.69 11.93
N PRO A 14 4.10 -27.77 13.27
CA PRO A 14 4.36 -26.61 14.11
C PRO A 14 5.77 -26.07 13.86
N SER A 15 5.93 -24.74 13.94
CA SER A 15 7.22 -24.03 13.84
C SER A 15 7.93 -24.07 12.48
N ILE A 16 7.23 -24.43 11.39
CA ILE A 16 7.78 -24.39 10.02
C ILE A 16 7.04 -23.31 9.21
N PRO A 17 7.74 -22.36 8.57
CA PRO A 17 7.10 -21.38 7.68
C PRO A 17 6.68 -22.05 6.37
N VAL A 18 5.49 -21.73 5.88
CA VAL A 18 5.01 -22.21 4.58
C VAL A 18 4.38 -21.08 3.77
N GLU A 19 4.62 -21.11 2.46
CA GLU A 19 3.95 -20.24 1.50
C GLU A 19 2.58 -20.83 1.14
N ILE A 20 1.54 -20.00 1.33
CA ILE A 20 0.16 -20.32 1.01
C ILE A 20 -0.24 -19.54 -0.25
N LEU A 21 -0.65 -20.26 -1.28
CA LEU A 21 -1.14 -19.72 -2.54
C LEU A 21 -2.67 -19.90 -2.63
N GLY A 22 -3.35 -19.00 -3.34
CA GLY A 22 -4.80 -19.09 -3.60
C GLY A 22 -5.69 -18.27 -2.66
N LEU A 23 -5.11 -17.36 -1.86
CA LEU A 23 -5.89 -16.38 -1.11
C LEU A 23 -6.53 -15.35 -2.05
N SER A 24 -7.69 -14.81 -1.67
CA SER A 24 -8.43 -13.83 -2.49
C SER A 24 -7.75 -12.46 -2.61
N GLY A 25 -6.74 -12.20 -1.81
CA GLY A 25 -5.97 -10.96 -1.80
C GLY A 25 -4.73 -11.09 -0.92
N VAL A 26 -3.94 -10.02 -0.87
CA VAL A 26 -2.75 -9.96 -0.02
C VAL A 26 -3.20 -9.72 1.43
N PRO A 27 -2.94 -10.65 2.37
CA PRO A 27 -3.26 -10.44 3.78
C PRO A 27 -2.32 -9.38 4.40
N ALA A 28 -2.73 -8.79 5.52
CA ALA A 28 -1.85 -7.88 6.24
C ALA A 28 -0.71 -8.65 6.91
N ALA A 29 0.46 -8.01 7.03
CA ALA A 29 1.59 -8.60 7.71
C ALA A 29 1.29 -8.70 9.22
N GLY A 30 1.51 -9.88 9.80
CA GLY A 30 1.26 -10.12 11.23
C GLY A 30 -0.18 -10.54 11.58
N ASP A 31 -1.08 -10.68 10.60
CA ASP A 31 -2.42 -11.21 10.85
C ASP A 31 -2.39 -12.68 11.29
N GLU A 32 -3.29 -13.02 12.22
CA GLU A 32 -3.54 -14.41 12.59
C GLU A 32 -4.32 -15.14 11.50
N VAL A 33 -3.79 -16.29 11.07
CA VAL A 33 -4.48 -17.20 10.15
C VAL A 33 -5.23 -18.27 10.94
N THR A 34 -6.47 -18.56 10.56
CA THR A 34 -7.27 -19.61 11.17
C THR A 34 -7.94 -20.45 10.10
N VAL A 35 -7.83 -21.78 10.23
CA VAL A 35 -8.55 -22.72 9.36
C VAL A 35 -10.01 -22.82 9.79
N VAL A 36 -10.89 -22.91 8.81
CA VAL A 36 -12.34 -22.97 9.02
C VAL A 36 -12.93 -24.13 8.23
N ARG A 37 -14.01 -24.71 8.74
CA ARG A 37 -14.62 -25.92 8.16
C ARG A 37 -15.38 -25.64 6.86
N ASP A 38 -16.07 -24.50 6.80
CA ASP A 38 -16.97 -24.16 5.70
C ASP A 38 -16.54 -22.85 5.02
N GLU A 39 -16.29 -22.90 3.72
CA GLU A 39 -15.94 -21.72 2.90
C GLU A 39 -17.04 -20.65 2.95
N LYS A 40 -18.31 -21.05 2.96
CA LYS A 40 -19.44 -20.10 2.98
C LYS A 40 -19.44 -19.24 4.25
N LYS A 41 -19.20 -19.86 5.41
CA LYS A 41 -19.10 -19.14 6.69
C LYS A 41 -17.82 -18.29 6.75
N ALA A 42 -16.71 -18.80 6.20
CA ALA A 42 -15.46 -18.05 6.08
C ALA A 42 -15.67 -16.74 5.33
N ARG A 43 -16.34 -16.82 4.18
CA ARG A 43 -16.67 -15.68 3.33
C ARG A 43 -17.54 -14.66 4.06
N GLU A 44 -18.57 -15.11 4.77
CA GLU A 44 -19.45 -14.22 5.55
C GLU A 44 -18.67 -13.46 6.63
N VAL A 45 -17.83 -14.16 7.39
CA VAL A 45 -16.98 -13.54 8.41
C VAL A 45 -15.97 -12.57 7.80
N ALA A 46 -15.36 -12.94 6.66
CA ALA A 46 -14.41 -12.07 5.96
C ALA A 46 -15.07 -10.77 5.46
N LEU A 47 -16.26 -10.88 4.85
CA LEU A 47 -17.04 -9.72 4.39
C LEU A 47 -17.47 -8.83 5.56
N TYR A 48 -17.90 -9.42 6.67
CA TYR A 48 -18.23 -8.67 7.88
C TYR A 48 -17.02 -7.90 8.42
N ARG A 49 -15.86 -8.54 8.51
CA ARG A 49 -14.60 -7.88 8.94
C ARG A 49 -14.19 -6.75 7.98
N GLN A 50 -14.31 -6.97 6.67
CA GLN A 50 -14.02 -5.97 5.66
C GLN A 50 -14.97 -4.76 5.76
N GLY A 51 -16.26 -5.00 5.98
CA GLY A 51 -17.26 -3.96 6.21
C GLY A 51 -16.93 -3.11 7.42
N LYS A 52 -16.64 -3.76 8.56
CA LYS A 52 -16.25 -3.07 9.79
C LYS A 52 -14.97 -2.25 9.64
N PHE A 53 -13.96 -2.78 8.93
CA PHE A 53 -12.74 -2.05 8.63
C PHE A 53 -13.01 -0.80 7.80
N ARG A 54 -13.86 -0.91 6.78
CA ARG A 54 -14.26 0.22 5.93
C ARG A 54 -14.97 1.30 6.73
N GLU A 55 -15.87 0.94 7.64
CA GLU A 55 -16.57 1.88 8.53
C GLU A 55 -15.58 2.66 9.41
N VAL A 56 -14.65 1.96 10.07
CA VAL A 56 -13.62 2.60 10.91
C VAL A 56 -12.73 3.53 10.09
N LYS A 57 -12.34 3.13 8.88
CA LYS A 57 -11.53 3.97 7.97
C LYS A 57 -12.26 5.26 7.58
N LEU A 58 -13.55 5.17 7.22
CA LEU A 58 -14.37 6.32 6.87
C LEU A 58 -14.57 7.26 8.06
N ALA A 59 -14.81 6.72 9.26
CA ALA A 59 -14.95 7.51 10.48
C ALA A 59 -13.66 8.29 10.80
N ARG A 60 -12.49 7.66 10.68
CA ARG A 60 -11.18 8.34 10.83
C ARG A 60 -11.00 9.46 9.82
N GLN A 61 -11.34 9.21 8.55
CA GLN A 61 -11.24 10.22 7.50
C GLN A 61 -12.13 11.44 7.77
N GLN A 62 -13.37 11.23 8.23
CA GLN A 62 -14.27 12.33 8.61
C GLN A 62 -13.72 13.16 9.77
N LYS A 63 -13.18 12.49 10.80
CA LYS A 63 -12.58 13.17 11.96
C LYS A 63 -11.39 14.05 11.54
N SER A 64 -10.45 13.51 10.77
CA SER A 64 -9.29 14.27 10.30
C SER A 64 -9.68 15.43 9.39
N LYS A 65 -10.73 15.29 8.56
CA LYS A 65 -11.22 16.38 7.72
C LYS A 65 -11.77 17.54 8.55
N LEU A 66 -12.50 17.26 9.63
CA LEU A 66 -13.00 18.28 10.54
C LEU A 66 -11.85 19.00 11.27
N GLU A 67 -10.88 18.25 11.81
CA GLU A 67 -9.69 18.82 12.47
C GLU A 67 -8.89 19.72 11.50
N ASN A 68 -8.65 19.27 10.26
CA ASN A 68 -7.94 20.04 9.25
C ASN A 68 -8.71 21.28 8.77
N MET A 69 -10.05 21.26 8.77
CA MET A 69 -10.85 22.46 8.43
C MET A 69 -10.63 23.60 9.43
N PHE A 70 -10.37 23.30 10.70
CA PHE A 70 -10.04 24.33 11.71
C PHE A 70 -8.59 24.81 11.59
N ALA A 71 -7.64 23.93 11.25
CA ALA A 71 -6.22 24.26 11.12
C ALA A 71 -5.88 25.04 9.83
N ASN A 72 -6.54 24.72 8.72
CA ASN A 72 -6.35 25.38 7.42
C ASN A 72 -6.85 26.84 7.40
N MET A 73 -7.50 27.30 8.47
CA MET A 73 -7.95 28.69 8.63
C MET A 73 -6.86 29.58 9.26
N THR A 74 -5.77 28.99 9.75
CA THR A 74 -4.70 29.66 10.53
C THR A 74 -3.32 29.66 9.88
N GLU A 75 -3.05 28.81 8.88
CA GLU A 75 -1.73 28.66 8.24
C GLU A 75 -1.75 29.14 6.78
N GLY A 76 -0.63 29.74 6.34
CA GLY A 76 -0.41 30.20 4.97
C GLY A 76 -0.27 29.05 3.94
N GLU A 77 0.30 29.33 2.77
CA GLU A 77 0.52 28.31 1.72
C GLU A 77 1.44 27.18 2.22
N VAL A 78 0.84 26.04 2.60
CA VAL A 78 1.56 24.79 2.87
C VAL A 78 1.75 24.07 1.54
N HIS A 79 3.00 23.75 1.19
CA HIS A 79 3.29 22.97 0.00
C HIS A 79 3.08 21.47 0.28
N GLU A 80 2.37 20.76 -0.59
CA GLU A 80 2.14 19.31 -0.47
C GLU A 80 2.87 18.55 -1.58
N VAL A 81 3.47 17.41 -1.21
CA VAL A 81 4.06 16.45 -2.16
C VAL A 81 3.29 15.14 -2.07
N ASN A 82 2.58 14.80 -3.15
CA ASN A 82 1.80 13.58 -3.24
C ASN A 82 2.66 12.42 -3.75
N ILE A 83 2.49 11.23 -3.16
CA ILE A 83 3.22 10.02 -3.53
C ILE A 83 2.24 8.85 -3.71
N VAL A 84 2.41 8.10 -4.81
CA VAL A 84 1.83 6.77 -5.00
C VAL A 84 2.94 5.74 -4.82
N LEU A 85 2.78 4.83 -3.84
CA LEU A 85 3.80 3.86 -3.47
C LEU A 85 3.34 2.43 -3.80
N LYS A 86 4.15 1.69 -4.55
CA LYS A 86 3.94 0.25 -4.80
C LYS A 86 5.18 -0.52 -4.36
N ALA A 87 4.99 -1.63 -3.66
CA ALA A 87 6.10 -2.51 -3.27
C ALA A 87 5.79 -3.98 -3.54
N ASP A 88 6.81 -4.81 -3.56
CA ASP A 88 6.74 -6.26 -3.77
C ASP A 88 6.04 -6.98 -2.62
N VAL A 89 6.24 -6.52 -1.39
CA VAL A 89 5.67 -7.10 -0.17
C VAL A 89 5.02 -6.07 0.74
N GLN A 90 4.02 -6.50 1.52
CA GLN A 90 3.24 -5.64 2.43
C GLN A 90 4.11 -4.91 3.47
N GLY A 91 5.07 -5.61 4.08
CA GLY A 91 5.94 -5.02 5.10
C GLY A 91 6.79 -3.86 4.58
N SER A 92 7.21 -3.91 3.31
CA SER A 92 7.94 -2.82 2.66
C SER A 92 7.04 -1.58 2.49
N VAL A 93 5.78 -1.77 2.09
CA VAL A 93 4.82 -0.66 1.96
C VAL A 93 4.67 0.08 3.29
N GLU A 94 4.48 -0.66 4.38
CA GLU A 94 4.29 -0.09 5.71
C GLU A 94 5.54 0.65 6.20
N ALA A 95 6.72 0.01 6.12
CA ALA A 95 7.97 0.59 6.58
C ALA A 95 8.35 1.86 5.80
N ILE A 96 8.19 1.84 4.47
CA ILE A 96 8.48 3.00 3.62
C ILE A 96 7.47 4.11 3.89
N SER A 97 6.18 3.79 4.05
CA SER A 97 5.14 4.78 4.32
C SER A 97 5.40 5.54 5.62
N ASP A 98 5.71 4.82 6.70
CA ASP A 98 6.05 5.42 7.99
C ASP A 98 7.30 6.31 7.89
N SER A 99 8.32 5.85 7.16
CA SER A 99 9.55 6.63 6.96
C SER A 99 9.31 7.91 6.16
N LEU A 100 8.51 7.86 5.10
CA LEU A 100 8.14 9.04 4.30
C LEU A 100 7.35 10.06 5.10
N LEU A 101 6.42 9.62 5.95
CA LEU A 101 5.65 10.51 6.81
C LEU A 101 6.53 11.21 7.86
N LYS A 102 7.58 10.54 8.36
CA LYS A 102 8.57 11.15 9.28
C LYS A 102 9.44 12.23 8.63
N LEU A 103 9.56 12.23 7.30
CA LEU A 103 10.26 13.28 6.55
C LEU A 103 9.38 14.51 6.28
N SER A 104 8.08 14.43 6.56
CA SER A 104 7.16 15.55 6.42
C SER A 104 7.52 16.67 7.40
N THR A 105 7.52 17.91 6.92
CA THR A 105 7.75 19.11 7.74
C THR A 105 6.52 20.00 7.74
N ASP A 106 6.53 21.07 8.56
CA ASP A 106 5.43 22.04 8.58
C ASP A 106 5.39 22.89 7.29
N GLU A 107 6.53 23.05 6.61
CA GLU A 107 6.63 23.78 5.34
C GLU A 107 6.23 22.92 4.13
N VAL A 108 6.62 21.63 4.13
CA VAL A 108 6.33 20.69 3.04
C VAL A 108 5.72 19.40 3.60
N LYS A 109 4.43 19.19 3.33
CA LYS A 109 3.70 18.00 3.77
C LYS A 109 3.81 16.86 2.75
N VAL A 110 4.32 15.73 3.20
CA VAL A 110 4.39 14.50 2.39
C VAL A 110 3.11 13.70 2.58
N LYS A 111 2.43 13.36 1.49
CA LYS A 111 1.15 12.65 1.52
C LYS A 111 1.14 11.45 0.59
N ILE A 112 0.86 10.29 1.18
CA ILE A 112 0.71 9.03 0.42
C ILE A 112 -0.76 8.90 0.05
N ILE A 113 -1.07 9.11 -1.24
CA ILE A 113 -2.45 9.09 -1.76
C ILE A 113 -2.91 7.69 -2.13
N GLY A 114 -1.96 6.80 -2.44
CA GLY A 114 -2.21 5.42 -2.79
C GLY A 114 -1.00 4.57 -2.41
N SER A 115 -1.24 3.45 -1.74
CA SER A 115 -0.22 2.49 -1.40
C SER A 115 -0.73 1.07 -1.66
N GLY A 116 0.12 0.20 -2.18
CA GLY A 116 -0.29 -1.16 -2.51
C GLY A 116 0.84 -2.13 -2.77
N VAL A 117 0.50 -3.41 -2.76
CA VAL A 117 1.42 -4.50 -3.04
C VAL A 117 1.30 -4.94 -4.50
N GLY A 118 2.41 -5.31 -5.11
CA GLY A 118 2.51 -5.80 -6.48
C GLY A 118 2.97 -4.73 -7.49
N GLY A 119 2.99 -5.15 -8.76
CA GLY A 119 3.38 -4.29 -9.89
C GLY A 119 2.56 -3.01 -9.98
N ILE A 120 3.14 -1.99 -10.64
CA ILE A 120 2.45 -0.72 -10.89
C ILE A 120 1.50 -0.93 -12.07
N THR A 121 0.23 -0.64 -11.85
CA THR A 121 -0.86 -0.84 -12.81
C THR A 121 -1.30 0.48 -13.45
N GLU A 122 -2.13 0.40 -14.49
CA GLU A 122 -2.74 1.57 -15.13
C GLU A 122 -3.49 2.45 -14.12
N THR A 123 -4.27 1.84 -13.23
CA THR A 123 -5.04 2.58 -12.21
C THR A 123 -4.14 3.35 -11.25
N ASP A 124 -2.98 2.78 -10.89
CA ASP A 124 -1.99 3.47 -10.05
C ASP A 124 -1.40 4.68 -10.79
N ALA A 125 -1.11 4.53 -12.09
CA ALA A 125 -0.60 5.61 -12.93
C ALA A 125 -1.63 6.74 -13.14
N THR A 126 -2.89 6.38 -13.41
CA THR A 126 -3.98 7.36 -13.54
C THR A 126 -4.23 8.13 -12.24
N LEU A 127 -4.14 7.45 -11.08
CA LEU A 127 -4.26 8.10 -9.78
C LEU A 127 -3.15 9.13 -9.55
N ALA A 128 -1.92 8.79 -9.95
CA ALA A 128 -0.78 9.68 -9.85
C ALA A 128 -0.94 10.91 -10.75
N ALA A 129 -1.36 10.72 -12.00
CA ALA A 129 -1.65 11.80 -12.94
C ALA A 129 -2.71 12.77 -12.40
N ALA A 130 -3.84 12.22 -11.92
CA ALA A 130 -4.95 13.03 -11.41
C ALA A 130 -4.60 13.85 -10.17
N SER A 131 -3.57 13.44 -9.42
CA SER A 131 -3.20 14.05 -8.13
C SER A 131 -1.84 14.76 -8.16
N ASN A 132 -1.22 14.86 -9.33
CA ASN A 132 0.15 15.34 -9.52
C ASN A 132 1.15 14.69 -8.54
N ALA A 133 1.11 13.36 -8.46
CA ALA A 133 1.89 12.58 -7.51
C ALA A 133 3.08 11.88 -8.16
N ILE A 134 4.15 11.71 -7.38
CA ILE A 134 5.32 10.92 -7.78
C ILE A 134 4.99 9.43 -7.63
N LEU A 135 5.26 8.63 -8.66
CA LEU A 135 5.13 7.17 -8.61
C LEU A 135 6.43 6.56 -8.09
N VAL A 136 6.34 5.80 -7.01
CA VAL A 136 7.48 5.13 -6.39
C VAL A 136 7.24 3.62 -6.38
N GLY A 137 8.12 2.88 -7.02
CA GLY A 137 8.13 1.43 -7.04
C GLY A 137 9.30 0.84 -6.25
N PHE A 138 9.04 0.09 -5.19
CA PHE A 138 10.06 -0.65 -4.43
C PHE A 138 10.08 -2.13 -4.84
N ASN A 139 11.17 -2.59 -5.45
CA ASN A 139 11.33 -3.94 -6.02
C ASN A 139 10.23 -4.37 -7.02
N VAL A 140 9.46 -3.42 -7.54
CA VAL A 140 8.37 -3.66 -8.50
C VAL A 140 8.63 -2.92 -9.81
N ARG A 141 7.89 -3.31 -10.85
CA ARG A 141 7.94 -2.69 -12.17
C ARG A 141 6.53 -2.29 -12.62
N ALA A 142 6.47 -1.28 -13.48
CA ALA A 142 5.26 -0.93 -14.21
C ALA A 142 4.99 -1.93 -15.34
N ASP A 143 3.73 -2.34 -15.44
CA ASP A 143 3.22 -3.14 -16.54
C ASP A 143 3.12 -2.32 -17.84
N ALA A 144 2.78 -2.99 -18.94
CA ALA A 144 2.74 -2.36 -20.26
C ALA A 144 1.66 -1.27 -20.36
N SER A 145 0.52 -1.44 -19.67
CA SER A 145 -0.57 -0.46 -19.63
C SER A 145 -0.19 0.79 -18.83
N ALA A 146 0.42 0.62 -17.65
CA ALA A 146 0.90 1.69 -16.80
C ALA A 146 1.97 2.54 -17.51
N ARG A 147 2.93 1.91 -18.21
CA ARG A 147 3.97 2.63 -18.96
C ARG A 147 3.40 3.57 -20.01
N LYS A 148 2.34 3.17 -20.72
CA LYS A 148 1.69 4.03 -21.71
C LYS A 148 1.14 5.31 -21.07
N VAL A 149 0.51 5.18 -19.90
CA VAL A 149 -0.02 6.34 -19.16
C VAL A 149 1.11 7.21 -18.64
N ILE A 150 2.16 6.60 -18.07
CA ILE A 150 3.33 7.31 -17.55
C ILE A 150 4.02 8.13 -18.66
N GLU A 151 4.20 7.55 -19.85
CA GLU A 151 4.80 8.25 -21.00
C GLU A 151 3.87 9.33 -21.57
N ALA A 152 2.58 9.06 -21.71
CA ALA A 152 1.61 10.01 -22.26
C ALA A 152 1.45 11.26 -21.38
N GLU A 153 1.40 11.08 -20.06
CA GLU A 153 1.21 12.14 -19.08
C GLU A 153 2.53 12.66 -18.49
N SER A 154 3.68 12.12 -18.93
CA SER A 154 5.03 12.48 -18.44
C SER A 154 5.18 12.42 -16.92
N LEU A 155 4.70 11.34 -16.29
CA LEU A 155 4.72 11.16 -14.83
C LEU A 155 6.13 10.86 -14.31
N ASP A 156 6.49 11.42 -13.15
CA ASP A 156 7.74 11.07 -12.45
C ASP A 156 7.63 9.68 -11.83
N LEU A 157 8.32 8.71 -12.43
CA LEU A 157 8.39 7.33 -11.99
C LEU A 157 9.80 6.99 -11.50
N ARG A 158 9.89 6.57 -10.23
CA ARG A 158 11.14 6.20 -9.57
C ARG A 158 11.09 4.77 -9.08
N TYR A 159 12.14 4.02 -9.40
CA TYR A 159 12.33 2.66 -8.93
C TYR A 159 13.44 2.59 -7.90
N TYR A 160 13.16 1.90 -6.80
CA TYR A 160 14.14 1.66 -5.74
C TYR A 160 14.18 0.18 -5.38
N SER A 161 15.35 -0.26 -4.92
CA SER A 161 15.58 -1.58 -4.34
C SER A 161 16.23 -1.50 -2.96
N VAL A 162 16.61 -0.30 -2.53
CA VAL A 162 17.24 -0.03 -1.23
C VAL A 162 16.51 1.13 -0.58
N ILE A 163 15.96 0.89 0.61
CA ILE A 163 15.09 1.86 1.31
C ILE A 163 15.80 3.18 1.60
N TYR A 164 17.09 3.15 1.94
CA TYR A 164 17.88 4.36 2.21
C TYR A 164 18.02 5.28 1.00
N ASN A 165 18.07 4.73 -0.21
CA ASN A 165 18.17 5.53 -1.43
C ASN A 165 16.87 6.28 -1.71
N LEU A 166 15.73 5.73 -1.29
CA LEU A 166 14.42 6.37 -1.42
C LEU A 166 14.30 7.58 -0.47
N MET A 167 14.98 7.55 0.68
CA MET A 167 14.90 8.61 1.69
C MET A 167 15.90 9.76 1.48
N THR A 168 16.96 9.58 0.70
CA THR A 168 18.14 10.49 0.72
C THR A 168 18.41 11.20 -0.62
N LYS A 169 17.75 10.82 -1.73
CA LYS A 169 17.93 11.40 -3.07
C LYS A 169 16.61 11.67 -3.77
#